data_AF-A0A382F4F3-F1
#
_entry.id   AF-A0A382F4F3-F1
#
_cell.length_a   1.000
_cell.length_b   1.000
_cell.length_c   1.000
_cell.angle_alpha   90.00
_cell.angle_beta   90.00
_cell.angle_gamma   90.00
#
_symmetry.space_group_name_H-M   'P 1'
#
loop_
_entity.id
_entity.type
_entity.pdbx_description
1 polymer ?
#
loop_
_entity_poly.entity_id
_entity_poly.type
_entity_poly.pdbx_seq_one_letter_code
_entity_poly.pdbx_strand_id
1 'polypeptide(L)'
;MATITYAVTIASSKFLIDASGPTTKLTFRDGDTYIFDQSDSSNAGHILQFSITDNNSGASEYTTGVTKAGTAGQAGASTTIVTSSSTTDTLYYYSSGGGTYGSEFSNTGYVQSTDHNLLKPKVGDESSLEKWGPMQNHAVDQIDQAITAANAGGVAMAIALGIVLTPFIG
;
A
#
# COMPACT_ATOMS: atom_id res chain seq x y z
N MET A 1 -4.08 8.27 10.33
CA MET A 1 -3.45 7.22 11.15
C MET A 1 -4.55 6.49 11.89
N ALA A 2 -4.73 5.21 11.62
CA ALA A 2 -5.62 4.34 12.39
C ALA A 2 -4.86 3.62 13.49
N THR A 3 -5.55 3.27 14.56
CA THR A 3 -5.04 2.39 15.61
C THR A 3 -5.86 1.11 15.58
N ILE A 4 -5.19 -0.01 15.36
CA ILE A 4 -5.80 -1.34 15.30
C ILE A 4 -5.31 -2.13 16.50
N THR A 5 -6.23 -2.64 17.31
CA THR A 5 -5.92 -3.45 18.48
C THR A 5 -6.29 -4.90 18.23
N TYR A 6 -5.39 -5.81 18.54
CA TYR A 6 -5.54 -7.24 18.46
C TYR A 6 -5.41 -7.87 19.84
N ALA A 7 -6.37 -8.71 20.23
CA ALA A 7 -6.23 -9.54 21.41
C ALA A 7 -5.32 -10.75 21.09
N VAL A 8 -4.24 -10.93 21.85
CA VAL A 8 -3.32 -12.06 21.70
C VAL A 8 -3.56 -13.03 22.85
N THR A 9 -3.80 -14.29 22.49
CA THR A 9 -3.93 -15.41 23.45
C THR A 9 -3.09 -16.57 22.97
N ILE A 10 -2.73 -17.49 23.87
CA ILE A 10 -1.99 -18.71 23.51
C ILE A 10 -2.90 -19.92 23.69
N ALA A 11 -3.09 -20.68 22.62
CA ALA A 11 -3.73 -21.99 22.70
C ALA A 11 -3.00 -22.99 21.80
N SER A 12 -2.92 -24.24 22.27
CA SER A 12 -2.20 -25.33 21.58
C SER A 12 -0.76 -24.96 21.19
N SER A 13 -0.08 -24.21 22.05
CA SER A 13 1.27 -23.68 21.80
C SER A 13 1.34 -22.87 20.49
N LYS A 14 0.37 -21.99 20.23
CA LYS A 14 0.39 -21.04 19.11
C LYS A 14 -0.25 -19.72 19.55
N PHE A 15 0.16 -18.60 18.95
CA PHE A 15 -0.53 -17.33 19.13
C PHE A 15 -1.85 -17.33 18.35
N LEU A 16 -2.92 -16.98 19.04
CA LEU A 16 -4.23 -16.68 18.47
C LEU A 16 -4.41 -15.18 18.56
N ILE A 17 -4.58 -14.58 17.39
CA ILE A 17 -4.88 -13.18 17.21
C ILE A 17 -6.40 -13.08 17.05
N ASP A 18 -7.07 -12.26 17.86
CA ASP A 18 -8.52 -11.98 17.78
C ASP A 18 -9.42 -13.23 17.82
N ALA A 19 -8.96 -14.30 18.48
CA ALA A 19 -9.63 -15.61 18.52
C ALA A 19 -9.91 -16.26 17.13
N SER A 20 -9.35 -15.76 16.03
CA SER A 20 -9.59 -16.24 14.67
C SER A 20 -8.83 -17.53 14.30
N GLY A 21 -8.30 -18.23 15.31
CA GLY A 21 -7.58 -19.49 15.16
C GLY A 21 -6.07 -19.32 14.97
N PRO A 22 -5.30 -20.42 15.14
CA PRO A 22 -3.86 -20.40 15.00
C PRO A 22 -3.49 -20.19 13.52
N THR A 23 -2.48 -19.36 13.25
CA THR A 23 -1.91 -19.09 11.91
C THR A 23 -2.72 -18.12 11.03
N THR A 24 -3.04 -16.93 11.56
CA THR A 24 -3.55 -15.84 10.71
C THR A 24 -2.36 -15.01 10.22
N LYS A 25 -2.14 -14.99 8.90
CA LYS A 25 -1.29 -13.98 8.26
C LYS A 25 -1.92 -12.62 8.53
N LEU A 26 -1.16 -11.74 9.15
CA LEU A 26 -1.62 -10.39 9.46
C LEU A 26 -1.17 -9.46 8.35
N THR A 27 -1.97 -8.45 8.07
CA THR A 27 -1.59 -7.39 7.13
C THR A 27 -1.56 -6.04 7.80
N PHE A 28 -0.66 -5.17 7.36
CA PHE A 28 -0.56 -3.80 7.84
C PHE A 28 -0.47 -2.78 6.71
N ARG A 29 -0.63 -1.51 7.07
CA ARG A 29 -0.53 -0.32 6.20
C ARG A 29 0.45 0.64 6.83
N ASP A 30 1.34 1.21 6.01
CA ASP A 30 2.30 2.19 6.51
C ASP A 30 1.58 3.45 7.00
N GLY A 31 1.94 3.90 8.20
CA GLY A 31 1.34 5.04 8.90
C GLY A 31 0.33 4.66 9.98
N ASP A 32 0.00 3.36 10.12
CA ASP A 32 -0.92 2.86 11.15
C ASP A 32 -0.17 2.26 12.34
N THR A 33 -0.85 2.30 13.49
CA THR A 33 -0.38 1.74 14.76
C THR A 33 -1.12 0.45 15.07
N TYR A 34 -0.39 -0.64 15.29
CA TYR A 34 -0.94 -1.94 15.64
C TYR A 34 -0.59 -2.28 17.09
N ILE A 35 -1.60 -2.56 17.90
CA ILE A 35 -1.46 -2.86 19.33
C ILE A 35 -1.83 -4.33 19.54
N PHE A 36 -0.89 -5.12 20.01
CA PHE A 36 -1.08 -6.52 20.37
C PHE A 36 -1.26 -6.60 21.90
N ASP A 37 -2.51 -6.75 22.36
CA ASP A 37 -2.84 -6.93 23.76
C ASP A 37 -2.42 -8.33 24.23
N GLN A 38 -1.49 -8.39 25.18
CA GLN A 38 -0.97 -9.64 25.76
C GLN A 38 -1.36 -9.77 27.24
N SER A 39 -2.50 -9.17 27.62
CA SER A 39 -2.96 -9.13 29.00
C SER A 39 -3.48 -10.48 29.51
N ASP A 40 -3.87 -11.37 28.60
CA ASP A 40 -4.38 -12.68 28.93
C ASP A 40 -3.29 -13.57 29.55
N SER A 41 -3.64 -14.24 30.66
CA SER A 41 -2.74 -15.08 31.46
C SER A 41 -2.05 -16.21 30.66
N SER A 42 -2.62 -16.64 29.54
CA SER A 42 -2.00 -17.62 28.64
C SER A 42 -0.69 -17.12 28.02
N ASN A 43 -0.45 -15.80 27.97
CA ASN A 43 0.78 -15.20 27.46
C ASN A 43 1.93 -15.14 28.48
N ALA A 44 1.75 -15.70 29.69
CA ALA A 44 2.78 -15.68 30.71
C ALA A 44 4.12 -16.25 30.19
N GLY A 45 5.17 -15.42 30.20
CA GLY A 45 6.50 -15.79 29.70
C GLY A 45 6.67 -15.75 28.17
N HIS A 46 5.63 -15.36 27.42
CA HIS A 46 5.60 -15.35 25.97
C HIS A 46 5.34 -13.95 25.42
N ILE A 47 6.40 -13.16 25.28
CA ILE A 47 6.31 -11.79 24.71
C ILE A 47 6.29 -11.90 23.19
N LEU A 48 5.37 -11.18 22.54
CA LEU A 48 5.33 -11.07 21.09
C LEU A 48 6.44 -10.11 20.63
N GLN A 49 7.29 -10.59 19.73
CA GLN A 49 8.38 -9.84 19.13
C GLN A 49 8.28 -9.91 17.61
N PHE A 50 9.00 -9.04 16.90
CA PHE A 50 9.02 -9.01 15.44
C PHE A 50 10.42 -9.35 14.94
N SER A 51 10.51 -9.98 13.77
CA SER A 51 11.74 -10.38 13.10
C SER A 51 11.64 -9.98 11.64
N ILE A 52 12.78 -9.56 11.07
CA ILE A 52 12.90 -9.32 9.62
C ILE A 52 13.15 -10.61 8.84
N THR A 53 13.51 -11.70 9.53
CA THR A 53 13.80 -13.00 8.90
C THR A 53 12.62 -13.96 9.04
N ASP A 54 12.40 -14.75 7.98
CA ASP A 54 11.40 -15.81 7.86
C ASP A 54 11.54 -16.94 8.88
N ASN A 55 12.69 -17.03 9.55
CA ASN A 55 12.96 -18.03 10.57
C ASN A 55 12.18 -17.82 11.88
N ASN A 56 11.29 -16.82 11.97
CA ASN A 56 10.50 -16.51 13.18
C ASN A 56 11.36 -16.53 14.46
N SER A 57 12.55 -15.95 14.33
CA SER A 57 13.65 -16.09 15.28
C SER A 57 14.16 -14.72 15.70
N GLY A 58 14.60 -14.62 16.96
CA GLY A 58 15.25 -13.42 17.49
C GLY A 58 16.64 -13.14 16.92
N ALA A 59 17.15 -13.95 15.99
CA ALA A 59 18.42 -13.72 15.30
C ALA A 59 18.46 -12.38 14.55
N SER A 60 17.31 -11.82 14.16
CA SER A 60 17.19 -10.50 13.56
C SER A 60 15.91 -9.80 14.02
N GLU A 61 15.86 -9.48 15.31
CA GLU A 61 14.72 -8.77 15.91
C GLU A 61 14.52 -7.40 15.25
N TYR A 62 13.28 -7.14 14.84
CA TYR A 62 12.81 -5.83 14.40
C TYR A 62 12.34 -5.03 15.61
N THR A 63 13.00 -3.89 15.86
CA THR A 63 12.72 -3.03 17.02
C THR A 63 12.26 -1.62 16.64
N THR A 64 12.34 -1.26 15.36
CA THR A 64 11.96 0.07 14.87
C THR A 64 10.46 0.29 15.02
N GLY A 65 10.06 1.35 15.71
CA GLY A 65 8.64 1.64 15.95
C GLY A 65 7.93 0.66 16.89
N VAL A 66 8.65 -0.30 17.49
CA VAL A 66 8.09 -1.29 18.42
C VAL A 66 8.23 -0.79 19.86
N THR A 67 7.13 -0.77 20.60
CA THR A 67 7.06 -0.41 22.03
C THR A 67 6.39 -1.53 22.80
N LYS A 68 7.07 -2.08 23.81
CA LYS A 68 6.53 -3.12 24.69
C LYS A 68 6.15 -2.49 26.03
N ALA A 69 4.96 -2.79 26.53
CA ALA A 69 4.44 -2.28 27.80
C ALA A 69 3.99 -3.45 28.68
N GLY A 70 4.22 -3.34 29.99
CA GLY A 70 3.84 -4.34 30.98
C GLY A 70 4.62 -5.66 30.88
N THR A 71 4.06 -6.72 31.48
CA THR A 71 4.61 -8.07 31.46
C THR A 71 3.58 -8.99 30.81
N ALA A 72 3.95 -9.73 29.76
CA ALA A 72 3.02 -10.62 29.06
C ALA A 72 2.38 -11.63 30.04
N GLY A 73 1.05 -11.74 30.02
CA GLY A 73 0.27 -12.51 31.00
C GLY A 73 -0.31 -11.69 32.18
N GLN A 74 -0.15 -10.36 32.16
CA GLN A 74 -0.61 -9.47 33.22
C GLN A 74 -1.42 -8.31 32.62
N ALA A 75 -2.37 -7.79 33.41
CA ALA A 75 -3.22 -6.68 32.99
C ALA A 75 -2.37 -5.47 32.53
N GLY A 76 -2.73 -4.90 31.38
CA GLY A 76 -2.01 -3.76 30.78
C GLY A 76 -0.76 -4.13 29.98
N ALA A 77 -0.52 -5.43 29.74
CA ALA A 77 0.57 -5.86 28.87
C ALA A 77 0.20 -5.74 27.40
N SER A 78 1.05 -5.07 26.62
CA SER A 78 0.84 -4.90 25.18
C SER A 78 2.15 -4.72 24.42
N THR A 79 2.19 -5.21 23.19
CA THR A 79 3.25 -4.92 22.23
C THR A 79 2.66 -4.06 21.12
N THR A 80 3.15 -2.84 20.98
CA THR A 80 2.70 -1.88 19.96
C THR A 80 3.76 -1.77 18.87
N ILE A 81 3.35 -1.72 17.61
CA ILE A 81 4.22 -1.41 16.47
C ILE A 81 3.61 -0.27 15.66
N VAL A 82 4.40 0.78 15.45
CA VAL A 82 4.08 1.87 14.53
C VAL A 82 4.77 1.57 13.22
N THR A 83 3.97 1.31 12.19
CA THR A 83 4.47 0.99 10.85
C THR A 83 4.61 2.28 10.04
N SER A 84 5.65 2.37 9.22
CA SER A 84 5.94 3.56 8.41
C SER A 84 6.59 3.16 7.09
N SER A 85 6.85 4.11 6.19
CA SER A 85 7.49 3.83 4.89
C SER A 85 8.90 3.21 5.01
N SER A 86 9.52 3.24 6.19
CA SER A 86 10.80 2.58 6.48
C SER A 86 10.65 1.18 7.09
N THR A 87 9.42 0.73 7.36
CA THR A 87 9.11 -0.63 7.79
C THR A 87 9.25 -1.58 6.61
N THR A 88 9.88 -2.73 6.82
CA THR A 88 10.06 -3.75 5.80
C THR A 88 8.70 -4.32 5.37
N ASP A 89 8.51 -4.56 4.07
CA ASP A 89 7.22 -5.05 3.53
C ASP A 89 6.75 -6.37 4.14
N THR A 90 7.68 -7.22 4.55
CA THR A 90 7.39 -8.47 5.22
C THR A 90 8.14 -8.50 6.54
N LEU A 91 7.38 -8.71 7.62
CA LEU A 91 7.85 -9.00 8.95
C LEU A 91 7.30 -10.35 9.40
N TYR A 92 7.91 -10.90 10.43
CA TYR A 92 7.51 -12.15 11.05
C TYR A 92 7.37 -11.91 12.55
N TYR A 93 6.23 -12.22 13.15
CA TYR A 93 6.10 -12.11 14.60
C TYR A 93 6.49 -13.43 15.26
N TYR A 94 7.05 -13.43 16.47
CA TYR A 94 7.45 -14.65 17.19
C TYR A 94 7.34 -14.47 18.71
N SER A 95 7.49 -15.55 19.48
CA SER A 95 7.49 -15.50 20.95
C SER A 95 8.92 -15.46 21.50
N SER A 96 9.17 -14.61 22.50
CA SER A 96 10.43 -14.55 23.23
C SER A 96 10.84 -15.87 23.91
N GLY A 97 9.87 -16.75 24.20
CA GLY A 97 10.09 -18.02 24.90
C GLY A 97 10.72 -19.14 24.06
N GLY A 98 11.03 -18.90 22.79
CA GLY A 98 11.58 -19.91 21.89
C GLY A 98 10.49 -20.84 21.34
N GLY A 99 10.20 -20.68 20.06
CA GLY A 99 9.33 -21.55 19.30
C GLY A 99 8.72 -20.83 18.11
N THR A 100 8.48 -21.59 17.03
CA THR A 100 7.93 -21.14 15.76
C THR A 100 6.43 -20.88 15.90
N TYR A 101 6.05 -19.93 16.75
CA TYR A 101 4.66 -19.56 17.04
C TYR A 101 4.15 -18.41 16.17
N GLY A 102 4.99 -17.99 15.24
CA GLY A 102 4.84 -16.85 14.38
C GLY A 102 4.11 -17.10 13.08
N SER A 103 3.62 -16.04 12.46
CA SER A 103 3.23 -16.03 11.05
C SER A 103 3.71 -14.73 10.40
N GLU A 104 3.50 -14.65 9.09
CA GLU A 104 3.80 -13.46 8.31
C GLU A 104 2.94 -12.28 8.75
N PHE A 105 3.59 -11.12 8.87
CA PHE A 105 2.97 -9.81 9.00
C PHE A 105 3.43 -8.97 7.81
N SER A 106 2.59 -8.81 6.80
CA SER A 106 2.97 -8.20 5.53
C SER A 106 2.20 -6.92 5.24
N ASN A 107 2.83 -5.99 4.53
CA ASN A 107 2.15 -4.77 4.10
C ASN A 107 1.07 -5.13 3.06
N THR A 108 -0.11 -4.53 3.16
CA THR A 108 -1.21 -4.71 2.19
C THR A 108 -0.92 -4.11 0.81
N GLY A 109 0.27 -3.53 0.60
CA GLY A 109 0.66 -2.80 -0.60
C GLY A 109 0.13 -1.38 -0.64
N TYR A 110 -0.21 -0.78 0.51
CA TYR A 110 -0.73 0.58 0.59
C TYR A 110 -0.04 1.38 1.70
N VAL A 111 0.14 2.67 1.45
CA VAL A 111 0.71 3.63 2.40
C VAL A 111 -0.22 4.84 2.54
N GLN A 112 -0.33 5.42 3.74
CA GLN A 112 -1.15 6.62 3.94
C GLN A 112 -0.37 7.88 3.53
N SER A 113 -0.95 8.71 2.64
CA SER A 113 -0.40 10.02 2.31
C SER A 113 -0.60 10.99 3.48
N THR A 114 0.49 11.60 3.96
CA THR A 114 0.47 12.59 5.04
C THR A 114 -0.23 13.89 4.68
N ASP A 115 -0.27 14.25 3.39
CA ASP A 115 -0.86 15.52 2.93
C ASP A 115 -2.37 15.46 2.78
N HIS A 116 -2.92 14.30 2.39
CA HIS A 116 -4.34 14.18 2.03
C HIS A 116 -5.08 13.07 2.79
N ASN A 117 -4.41 12.32 3.68
CA ASN A 117 -4.98 11.18 4.41
C ASN A 117 -5.62 10.12 3.49
N LEU A 118 -5.16 10.04 2.24
CA LEU A 118 -5.58 9.06 1.25
C LEU A 118 -4.65 7.84 1.31
N LEU A 119 -5.20 6.63 1.15
CA LEU A 119 -4.38 5.45 0.87
C LEU A 119 -3.88 5.52 -0.57
N LYS A 120 -2.56 5.41 -0.75
CA LYS A 120 -1.92 5.22 -2.06
C LYS A 120 -1.32 3.82 -2.15
N PRO A 121 -1.36 3.16 -3.31
CA PRO A 121 -0.63 1.91 -3.51
C PRO A 121 0.88 2.17 -3.32
N LYS A 122 1.59 1.20 -2.76
CA LYS A 122 3.05 1.22 -2.65
C LYS A 122 3.61 1.03 -4.06
N VAL A 123 3.98 2.13 -4.69
CA VAL A 123 4.71 2.06 -5.96
C VAL A 123 6.16 1.71 -5.60
N GLY A 124 6.75 0.72 -6.29
CA GLY A 124 8.13 0.28 -6.06
C GLY A 124 9.15 1.41 -6.25
N ASP A 125 10.41 1.16 -5.88
CA ASP A 125 11.55 2.09 -5.99
C ASP A 125 11.38 3.09 -7.14
N GLU A 126 11.62 4.38 -6.87
CA GLU A 126 11.46 5.53 -7.79
C GLU A 126 12.14 5.36 -9.17
N SER A 127 12.94 4.31 -9.36
CA SER A 127 13.54 3.90 -10.63
C SER A 127 12.61 3.08 -11.54
N SER A 128 11.61 2.38 -10.98
CA SER A 128 10.61 1.60 -11.72
C SER A 128 9.22 2.25 -11.74
N LEU A 129 9.09 3.46 -11.18
CA LEU A 129 8.00 4.38 -11.47
C LEU A 129 8.08 4.70 -12.95
N GLU A 130 7.37 3.90 -13.75
CA GLU A 130 6.94 4.31 -15.06
C GLU A 130 6.39 5.72 -14.91
N LYS A 131 7.15 6.69 -15.43
CA LYS A 131 6.67 7.54 -16.50
C LYS A 131 5.15 7.66 -16.49
N TRP A 132 4.61 8.26 -15.44
CA TRP A 132 3.57 9.25 -15.68
C TRP A 132 4.31 10.39 -16.38
N GLY A 133 4.60 10.17 -17.66
CA GLY A 133 4.83 11.27 -18.58
C GLY A 133 3.71 12.28 -18.34
N PRO A 134 3.97 13.58 -18.55
CA PRO A 134 3.02 14.64 -18.21
C PRO A 134 1.64 14.19 -18.66
N MET A 135 0.72 14.01 -17.70
CA MET A 135 -0.61 13.43 -17.95
C MET A 135 -1.20 14.11 -19.19
N GLN A 136 -1.06 13.46 -20.35
CA GLN A 136 -1.50 14.04 -21.59
C GLN A 136 -3.00 13.82 -21.56
N ASN A 137 -3.75 14.85 -21.17
CA ASN A 137 -5.20 14.81 -21.18
C ASN A 137 -5.62 14.35 -22.58
N HIS A 138 -6.12 13.11 -22.70
CA HIS A 138 -6.59 12.55 -23.96
C HIS A 138 -7.79 13.35 -24.53
N ALA A 139 -8.41 14.19 -23.69
CA ALA A 139 -9.36 15.22 -24.11
C ALA A 139 -8.73 16.28 -25.05
N VAL A 140 -7.43 16.55 -24.98
CA VAL A 140 -6.74 17.49 -25.89
C VAL A 140 -6.48 16.83 -27.24
N ASP A 141 -6.18 15.53 -27.26
CA ASP A 141 -5.94 14.74 -28.49
C ASP A 141 -7.24 14.56 -29.32
N GLN A 142 -8.38 14.40 -28.64
CA GLN A 142 -9.69 14.38 -29.30
C GLN A 142 -10.08 15.74 -29.90
N ILE A 143 -9.62 16.86 -29.33
CA ILE A 143 -9.87 18.20 -29.88
C ILE A 143 -9.04 18.42 -31.14
N ASP A 144 -7.80 17.93 -31.20
CA ASP A 144 -6.94 18.03 -32.39
C ASP A 144 -7.46 17.17 -33.56
N GLN A 145 -7.89 15.93 -33.27
CA GLN A 145 -8.52 15.07 -34.29
C GLN A 145 -9.87 15.63 -34.78
N ALA A 146 -10.66 16.27 -33.92
CA ALA A 146 -11.92 16.90 -34.30
C ALA A 146 -11.71 18.18 -35.13
N ILE A 147 -10.69 18.99 -34.83
CA ILE A 147 -10.34 20.20 -35.60
C ILE A 147 -9.72 19.83 -36.96
N THR A 148 -8.90 18.78 -37.01
CA THR A 148 -8.31 18.28 -38.26
C THR A 148 -9.37 17.62 -39.16
N ALA A 149 -10.37 16.93 -38.59
CA ALA A 149 -11.50 16.38 -39.33
C ALA A 149 -12.49 17.45 -39.83
N ALA A 150 -12.68 18.56 -39.09
CA ALA A 150 -13.60 19.62 -39.48
C ALA A 150 -13.06 20.54 -40.59
N ASN A 151 -11.72 20.65 -40.76
CA ASN A 151 -11.12 21.53 -41.77
C ASN A 151 -10.64 20.83 -43.05
N ALA A 152 -10.77 19.50 -43.16
CA ALA A 152 -10.52 18.77 -44.42
C ALA A 152 -11.71 18.81 -45.41
N GLY A 153 -12.83 19.45 -45.05
CA GLY A 153 -14.03 19.59 -45.89
C GLY A 153 -14.35 21.01 -46.37
N GLY A 154 -13.47 22.00 -46.14
CA GLY A 154 -13.92 23.40 -46.06
C GLY A 154 -13.17 24.45 -46.89
N VAL A 155 -12.22 24.13 -47.77
CA VAL A 155 -11.57 25.15 -48.63
C VAL A 155 -11.04 24.54 -49.94
N ALA A 156 -11.94 24.27 -50.88
CA ALA A 156 -11.58 24.06 -52.30
C ALA A 156 -12.75 24.45 -53.22
N MET A 157 -13.17 25.70 -53.18
CA MET A 157 -13.88 26.36 -54.29
C MET A 157 -13.29 27.75 -54.46
N ALA A 158 -12.12 27.81 -55.09
CA ALA A 158 -11.55 29.05 -55.57
C ALA A 158 -12.45 29.60 -56.69
N ILE A 159 -13.35 30.52 -56.33
CA ILE A 159 -14.02 31.42 -57.27
C ILE A 159 -13.00 32.50 -57.65
N ALA A 160 -12.21 32.24 -58.67
CA ALA A 160 -11.30 33.23 -59.25
C ALA A 160 -11.30 33.11 -60.79
N LEU A 161 -11.97 34.09 -61.41
CA LEU A 161 -11.73 34.65 -62.75
C LEU A 161 -11.86 33.74 -64.00
N GLY A 162 -12.92 33.99 -64.78
CA GLY A 162 -12.78 34.07 -66.24
C GLY A 162 -13.65 33.14 -67.10
N ILE A 163 -14.94 33.44 -67.25
CA ILE A 163 -15.68 33.12 -68.49
C ILE A 163 -16.53 34.34 -68.88
N VAL A 164 -16.05 35.11 -69.85
CA VAL A 164 -16.88 35.92 -70.77
C VAL A 164 -16.33 35.69 -72.18
N LEU A 165 -17.15 34.98 -72.96
CA LEU A 165 -17.26 34.89 -74.41
C LEU A 165 -16.02 34.59 -75.29
N THR A 166 -16.08 33.45 -75.97
CA THR A 166 -15.42 33.20 -77.25
C THR A 166 -16.01 34.10 -78.35
N PRO A 167 -15.21 34.59 -79.31
CA PRO A 167 -15.74 35.01 -80.62
C PRO A 167 -15.87 33.77 -81.52
N PHE A 168 -17.10 33.44 -81.93
CA PHE A 168 -17.33 32.54 -83.08
C PHE A 168 -17.16 33.36 -84.36
N ILE A 169 -16.28 32.89 -85.23
CA ILE A 169 -16.01 33.43 -86.56
C ILE A 169 -17.02 32.79 -87.53
N GLY A 170 -17.78 33.61 -88.26
CA GLY A 170 -18.73 33.17 -89.28
C GLY A 170 -19.86 34.15 -89.48
#